data_AF-A0AA96MKW6-F1
#
_entry.id   AF-A0AA96MKW6-F1
#
_cell.length_a   1.000
_cell.length_b   1.000
_cell.length_c   1.000
_cell.angle_alpha   90.00
_cell.angle_beta   90.00
_cell.angle_gamma   90.00
#
_symmetry.space_group_name_H-M   'P 1'
#
loop_
_entity.id
_entity.type
_entity.pdbx_description
1 polymer ?
#
loop_
_entity_poly.entity_id
_entity_poly.type
_entity_poly.pdbx_seq_one_letter_code
_entity_poly.pdbx_strand_id
1 'polypeptide(L)' 'MYLELKDKSGKVYRSFINDRQKSVIVINNTEYEVFKLIQSQDNSDALSTAQIAELDADPEISEMIQQSKRDIVQGKL' A
#
# COMPACT_ATOMS: atom_id res chain seq x y z
N MET A 1 13.85 -17.29 -5.38
CA MET A 1 12.85 -16.21 -5.50
C MET A 1 13.58 -14.96 -5.95
N TYR A 2 13.19 -14.34 -7.06
CA TYR A 2 13.84 -13.14 -7.59
C TYR A 2 12.80 -12.01 -7.69
N LEU A 3 13.19 -10.78 -7.34
CA LEU A 3 12.37 -9.59 -7.47
C LEU A 3 12.73 -8.89 -8.78
N GLU A 4 11.71 -8.57 -9.59
CA GLU A 4 11.86 -7.75 -10.79
C GLU A 4 11.14 -6.42 -10.58
N LEU A 5 11.84 -5.33 -10.82
CA LEU A 5 11.30 -3.96 -10.77
C LEU A 5 11.34 -3.39 -12.18
N LYS A 6 10.22 -2.86 -12.68
CA LYS A 6 10.17 -2.15 -13.96
C LYS A 6 9.90 -0.67 -13.70
N ASP A 7 10.76 0.21 -14.21
CA ASP A 7 10.53 1.66 -14.09
C ASP A 7 9.56 2.18 -15.16
N LYS A 8 9.22 3.48 -15.08
CA LYS A 8 8.30 4.16 -16.00
C LYS A 8 8.80 4.21 -17.45
N SER A 9 10.11 4.07 -17.69
CA SER A 9 10.69 4.00 -19.03
C SER A 9 10.62 2.59 -19.63
N GLY A 10 10.23 1.61 -18.82
CA GLY A 10 10.13 0.21 -19.20
C GLY A 10 11.40 -0.60 -18.95
N LYS A 11 12.43 0.00 -18.35
CA LYS A 11 13.66 -0.68 -17.97
C LYS A 11 13.40 -1.60 -16.78
N VAL A 12 13.91 -2.82 -16.87
CA VAL A 12 13.74 -3.87 -15.86
C VAL A 12 15.03 -4.02 -15.06
N TYR A 13 14.90 -4.04 -13.74
CA TYR A 13 15.95 -4.27 -12.77
C TYR A 13 15.68 -5.57 -12.05
N ARG A 14 16.69 -6.41 -11.91
CA ARG A 14 16.59 -7.74 -11.30
C ARG A 14 17.39 -7.78 -10.01
N SER A 15 16.82 -8.41 -8.99
CA SER A 15 17.55 -8.65 -7.74
C SER A 15 18.64 -9.71 -7.91
N PHE A 16 19.75 -9.53 -7.22
CA PHE A 16 20.84 -10.52 -7.10
C PHE A 16 21.37 -10.56 -5.67
N ILE A 17 22.19 -11.57 -5.35
CA ILE A 17 22.87 -11.67 -4.06
C ILE A 17 24.24 -11.01 -4.18
N ASN A 18 24.51 -10.00 -3.35
CA ASN A 18 25.82 -9.33 -3.32
C ASN A 18 26.85 -10.09 -2.47
N ASP A 19 28.07 -9.57 -2.41
CA ASP A 19 29.19 -10.16 -1.64
C ASP A 19 28.90 -10.25 -0.13
N ARG A 20 27.94 -9.48 0.38
CA ARG A 20 27.50 -9.49 1.78
C ARG A 20 26.37 -10.48 2.03
N GLN A 21 26.07 -11.36 1.06
CA GLN A 21 24.95 -12.30 1.07
C GLN A 21 23.57 -11.63 1.24
N LYS A 22 23.41 -10.40 0.77
CA LYS A 22 22.14 -9.67 0.81
C LYS A 22 21.49 -9.67 -0.57
N SER A 23 20.17 -9.80 -0.60
CA SER A 23 19.38 -9.59 -1.82
C SER A 23 19.31 -8.09 -2.12
N VAL A 24 19.80 -7.67 -3.29
CA VAL A 24 19.90 -6.27 -3.67
C VAL A 24 19.44 -6.02 -5.10
N ILE A 25 19.03 -4.79 -5.41
CA ILE A 25 18.77 -4.30 -6.76
C ILE A 25 19.63 -3.06 -6.99
N VAL A 26 20.27 -2.97 -8.17
CA VAL A 26 21.07 -1.80 -8.54
C VAL A 26 20.30 -0.95 -9.55
N ILE A 27 20.04 0.32 -9.20
CA ILE A 27 19.36 1.31 -10.04
C ILE A 27 20.30 2.50 -10.17
N ASN A 28 20.69 2.87 -11.39
CA ASN A 28 21.60 4.01 -11.65
C ASN A 28 22.85 4.00 -10.74
N ASN A 29 23.53 2.84 -10.66
CA ASN A 29 24.73 2.60 -9.84
C ASN A 29 24.52 2.75 -8.31
N THR A 30 23.28 2.89 -7.85
CA THR A 30 22.94 2.88 -6.43
C THR A 30 22.37 1.51 -6.07
N GLU A 31 22.92 0.89 -5.02
CA GLU A 31 22.48 -0.41 -4.51
C GLU A 31 21.36 -0.23 -3.47
N TYR A 32 20.27 -0.98 -3.63
CA TYR A 32 19.13 -1.00 -2.71
C TYR A 32 18.93 -2.42 -2.17
N GLU A 33 18.83 -2.55 -0.85
CA GLU A 33 18.59 -3.84 -0.19
C GLU A 33 17.11 -4.24 -0.23
N VAL A 34 16.85 -5.47 -0.64
CA VAL A 34 15.53 -6.10 -0.57
C VAL A 34 15.39 -6.75 0.81
N PHE A 35 14.87 -6.01 1.78
CA PHE A 35 14.78 -6.47 3.18
C PHE A 35 13.46 -7.16 3.53
N LYS A 36 12.36 -6.88 2.81
CA LYS A 36 11.05 -7.51 3.03
C LYS A 36 10.24 -7.53 1.75
N LEU A 37 9.75 -8.71 1.37
CA LEU A 37 8.71 -8.83 0.36
C LEU A 37 7.36 -8.72 1.07
N ILE A 38 6.65 -7.60 0.90
CA ILE A 38 5.28 -7.48 1.39
C ILE A 38 4.40 -8.15 0.35
N GLN A 39 3.99 -9.40 0.61
CA GLN A 39 2.95 -10.04 -0.16
C GLN A 39 1.64 -9.30 0.14
N SER A 40 1.22 -8.46 -0.79
CA SER A 40 -0.17 -8.00 -0.81
C SER A 40 -1.03 -9.21 -1.15
N GLN A 41 -1.61 -9.85 -0.13
CA GLN A 41 -2.98 -10.33 -0.29
C GLN A 41 -3.84 -9.07 -0.31
N ASP A 42 -4.50 -8.83 -1.45
CA ASP A 42 -5.47 -7.75 -1.67
C ASP A 42 -5.15 -6.39 -1.01
N ASN A 43 -4.40 -5.56 -1.74
CA ASN A 43 -4.06 -4.18 -1.37
C ASN A 43 -5.27 -3.22 -1.30
N SER A 44 -6.51 -3.72 -1.23
CA SER A 44 -7.70 -2.90 -0.99
C SER A 44 -7.92 -2.61 0.50
N ASP A 45 -7.61 -3.53 1.42
CA ASP A 45 -8.01 -3.36 2.83
C ASP A 45 -6.99 -2.58 3.68
N ALA A 46 -5.68 -2.79 3.47
CA ALA A 46 -4.65 -2.18 4.33
C ALA A 46 -4.47 -0.67 4.09
N LEU A 47 -4.61 -0.20 2.84
CA LEU A 47 -4.58 1.24 2.52
C LEU A 47 -5.90 1.93 2.93
N SER A 48 -7.03 1.22 2.85
CA SER A 48 -8.33 1.74 3.31
C SER A 48 -8.38 1.88 4.82
N THR A 49 -7.82 0.93 5.59
CA THR A 49 -7.90 0.95 7.06
C THR A 49 -7.16 2.16 7.67
N ALA A 50 -6.01 2.53 7.11
CA ALA A 50 -5.26 3.70 7.56
C ALA A 50 -5.97 5.02 7.19
N GLN A 51 -6.55 5.10 5.97
CA GLN A 51 -7.28 6.29 5.51
C GLN A 51 -8.66 6.46 6.19
N ILE A 52 -9.32 5.35 6.57
CA ILE A 52 -10.58 5.37 7.34
C ILE A 52 -10.33 5.82 8.78
N ALA A 53 -9.23 5.39 9.40
CA ALA A 53 -8.89 5.81 10.77
C ALA A 53 -8.67 7.32 10.92
N GLU A 54 -8.20 7.99 9.86
CA GLU A 54 -8.08 9.46 9.83
C GLU A 54 -9.43 10.16 9.63
N LEU A 55 -10.37 9.54 8.90
CA LEU A 55 -11.73 10.06 8.70
C LEU A 55 -12.64 9.85 9.93
N ASP A 56 -12.45 8.75 10.67
CA ASP A 56 -13.14 8.48 11.95
C ASP A 56 -12.68 9.39 13.10
N ALA A 57 -11.52 10.04 12.95
CA ALA A 57 -10.99 10.99 13.94
C ALA A 57 -11.67 12.36 13.87
N ASP A 58 -12.41 12.65 12.79
CA ASP A 58 -13.17 13.89 12.63
C ASP A 58 -14.62 13.71 13.13
N PRO A 59 -15.02 14.38 14.22
CA PRO A 59 -16.36 14.21 14.80
C PRO A 59 -17.48 14.64 13.84
N GLU A 60 -17.24 15.59 12.93
CA GLU A 60 -18.25 16.08 11.99
C GLU A 60 -18.53 15.01 10.90
N ILE A 61 -17.48 14.34 10.44
CA ILE A 61 -17.57 13.23 9.47
C ILE A 61 -18.27 12.02 10.12
N SER A 62 -17.95 11.73 11.38
CA SER A 62 -18.59 10.64 12.14
C SER A 62 -20.10 10.84 12.29
N GLU A 63 -20.54 12.06 12.63
CA GLU A 63 -21.97 12.39 12.73
C GLU A 63 -22.69 12.28 11.38
N MET A 64 -22.06 12.76 10.30
CA MET A 64 -22.62 12.64 8.94
C MET A 64 -22.78 11.19 8.49
N ILE A 65 -21.80 10.32 8.79
CA ILE A 65 -21.86 8.89 8.49
C ILE A 65 -22.98 8.22 9.29
N GLN A 66 -23.11 8.54 10.58
CA GLN A 66 -24.18 7.98 11.42
C GLN A 66 -25.57 8.40 10.95
N GLN A 67 -25.74 9.66 10.55
CA GLN A 67 -27.00 10.17 10.05
C GLN A 67 -27.38 9.47 8.72
N SER A 68 -26.41 9.38 7.80
CA SER A 68 -26.60 8.66 6.52
C SER A 68 -26.98 7.19 6.74
N LYS A 69 -26.33 6.50 7.69
CA LYS A 69 -26.68 5.11 8.04
C LYS A 69 -28.12 5.00 8.56
N ARG A 70 -28.58 5.95 9.39
CA ARG A 70 -29.96 5.95 9.88
C ARG A 70 -30.97 6.18 8.76
N ASP A 71 -30.69 7.10 7.86
CA ASP A 71 -31.59 7.45 6.76
C ASP A 71 -31.74 6.29 5.76
N ILE A 72 -30.64 5.58 5.47
CA ILE A 72 -30.66 4.35 4.65
C ILE A 72 -31.49 3.25 5.33
N VAL A 73 -31.28 3.00 6.62
CA VAL A 73 -32.04 1.97 7.38
C VAL A 73 -33.52 2.32 7.48
N GLN A 74 -33.85 3.61 7.55
CA GLN A 74 -35.24 4.09 7.56
C GLN A 74 -35.86 4.24 6.15
N GLY A 75 -35.11 3.94 5.09
CA GLY A 75 -35.57 4.04 3.71
C GLY A 75 -35.88 5.46 3.25
N LYS A 76 -35.31 6.46 3.91
CA LYS A 76 -35.45 7.88 3.54
C LYS A 76 -34.32 8.23 2.57
N LEU A 77 -34.68 8.34 1.29
CA LEU A 77 -33.90 8.99 0.24
C LEU A 77 -34.56 10.31 -0.11
#